data_AF-A0A1C5UDN0-F1
#
_entry.id   AF-A0A1C5UDN0-F1
#
_cell.length_a   1.000
_cell.length_b   1.000
_cell.length_c   1.000
_cell.angle_alpha   90.00
_cell.angle_beta   90.00
_cell.angle_gamma   90.00
#
_symmetry.space_group_name_H-M   'P 1'
#
loop_
_entity.id
_entity.type
_entity.pdbx_description
1 polymer ?
#
loop_
_entity_poly.entity_id
_entity_poly.type
_entity_poly.pdbx_seq_one_letter_code
_entity_poly.pdbx_strand_id
1 'polypeptide(L)'
;MRRINLYITSIILLTVIRTNANPIISSINDNGKTKFKVEVKNSIGEPQTKIFLKITGRSEVYKVDSCGIINFEYEIPKNYKRTANIYLNEDTKNPEKTFTLDEENTVLNFCIDTKEDILRFKQENSTFNIEGIVTTEDGEPITGATVSIQGTGRYATTDEIGLFSIDADFNHYIIIRADGMENISMTVSPFLMNQKDAYPIVMRKKSGEKIYSSVETMPEYPGGMKYFKRYIDRNLKYPEEAKRNKIEGVVVMQFVVEKNGDITSPKVVRRLEASLDSVAMNLIKGMPRWTPASDHGVKVRCKYSVPIAFKIPVPKPVVIENNPIKEISGDSLITLNDSTILRPDTLIQDSIINDSIIKNKLLSDSTIIANDSIGSDSIISTKLPDKEETTIGNTTKVKKRNAFVRFFRWLFGIKDKEEKKDEEIKENKEIKKLPQQNSTEIENKDKIGIEQKEEL
;
A
#
# COMPACT_ATOMS: atom_id res chain seq x y z
N MET A 1 20.44 -32.64 -69.96
CA MET A 1 20.39 -34.07 -69.55
C MET A 1 20.26 -34.14 -68.04
N ARG A 2 19.70 -35.24 -67.47
CA ARG A 2 19.86 -35.79 -66.08
C ARG A 2 19.69 -34.79 -64.88
N ARG A 3 18.81 -35.03 -63.89
CA ARG A 3 18.77 -36.10 -62.85
C ARG A 3 20.00 -36.07 -61.91
N ILE A 4 19.93 -36.19 -60.57
CA ILE A 4 18.80 -36.32 -59.60
C ILE A 4 19.31 -36.16 -58.13
N ASN A 5 18.49 -35.61 -57.20
CA ASN A 5 18.44 -35.74 -55.71
C ASN A 5 19.77 -35.68 -54.86
N LEU A 6 19.85 -35.72 -53.52
CA LEU A 6 18.94 -35.81 -52.35
C LEU A 6 19.22 -34.61 -51.38
N TYR A 7 18.31 -34.03 -50.59
CA TYR A 7 17.35 -34.50 -49.55
C TYR A 7 17.90 -34.68 -48.12
N ILE A 8 17.04 -34.35 -47.13
CA ILE A 8 17.16 -34.40 -45.64
C ILE A 8 17.62 -33.05 -45.02
N THR A 9 16.96 -32.37 -44.06
CA THR A 9 15.61 -32.49 -43.41
C THR A 9 15.13 -31.15 -42.79
N SER A 10 13.93 -31.15 -42.17
CA SER A 10 13.33 -30.32 -41.09
C SER A 10 14.21 -29.33 -40.30
N ILE A 11 13.69 -28.22 -39.75
CA ILE A 11 12.31 -27.92 -39.30
C ILE A 11 11.80 -26.60 -39.89
N ILE A 12 10.55 -26.58 -40.38
CA ILE A 12 9.78 -25.35 -40.62
C ILE A 12 8.63 -25.34 -39.62
N LEU A 13 8.53 -24.26 -38.83
CA LEU A 13 7.44 -24.06 -37.88
C LEU A 13 6.12 -23.83 -38.63
N LEU A 14 5.26 -24.84 -38.66
CA LEU A 14 3.95 -24.74 -39.28
C LEU A 14 3.00 -23.95 -38.37
N THR A 15 3.10 -22.61 -38.41
CA THR A 15 2.16 -21.71 -37.73
C THR A 15 0.79 -21.81 -38.40
N VAL A 16 0.02 -22.83 -38.03
CA VAL A 16 -1.38 -22.99 -38.44
C VAL A 16 -2.18 -21.90 -37.74
N ILE A 17 -2.23 -20.73 -38.36
CA ILE A 17 -3.29 -19.76 -38.07
C ILE A 17 -4.59 -20.48 -38.44
N ARG A 18 -5.28 -21.00 -37.42
CA ARG A 18 -6.68 -21.41 -37.55
C ARG A 18 -7.49 -20.14 -37.78
N THR A 19 -7.56 -19.71 -39.02
CA THR A 19 -8.66 -18.90 -39.51
C THR A 19 -9.93 -19.70 -39.27
N ASN A 20 -10.60 -19.42 -38.15
CA ASN A 20 -12.00 -19.78 -37.98
C ASN A 20 -12.77 -18.97 -39.02
N ALA A 21 -12.87 -19.53 -40.22
CA ALA A 21 -13.80 -19.10 -41.24
C ALA A 21 -15.20 -19.35 -40.71
N ASN A 22 -15.70 -18.41 -39.90
CA ASN A 22 -17.13 -18.29 -39.64
C ASN A 22 -17.81 -18.32 -41.00
N PRO A 23 -18.78 -19.22 -41.23
CA PRO A 23 -19.44 -19.29 -42.53
C PRO A 23 -20.05 -17.92 -42.82
N ILE A 24 -19.72 -17.36 -43.99
CA ILE A 24 -20.27 -16.09 -44.46
C ILE A 24 -21.73 -16.35 -44.85
N ILE A 25 -22.60 -16.40 -43.85
CA ILE A 25 -24.04 -16.29 -44.02
C ILE A 25 -24.25 -14.87 -44.54
N SER A 26 -24.69 -14.75 -45.79
CA SER A 26 -24.92 -13.47 -46.46
C SER A 26 -25.88 -12.61 -45.64
N SER A 27 -25.32 -11.60 -44.97
CA SER A 27 -26.01 -10.67 -44.08
C SER A 27 -26.86 -9.62 -44.82
N ILE A 28 -26.78 -9.63 -46.15
CA ILE A 28 -27.47 -8.74 -47.09
C ILE A 28 -28.86 -9.31 -47.38
N ASN A 29 -29.91 -8.58 -46.99
CA ASN A 29 -31.27 -8.82 -47.48
C ASN A 29 -31.40 -8.43 -48.96
N ASP A 30 -32.42 -8.95 -49.67
CA ASP A 30 -32.76 -8.56 -51.06
C ASP A 30 -32.92 -7.03 -51.28
N ASN A 31 -33.20 -6.29 -50.19
CA ASN A 31 -33.27 -4.83 -50.16
C ASN A 31 -31.91 -4.11 -50.09
N GLY A 32 -30.78 -4.81 -50.23
CA GLY A 32 -29.42 -4.24 -50.18
C GLY A 32 -28.96 -3.77 -48.79
N LYS A 33 -29.63 -4.21 -47.72
CA LYS A 33 -29.32 -3.82 -46.34
C LYS A 33 -28.64 -4.94 -45.59
N THR A 34 -27.61 -4.58 -44.82
CA THR A 34 -26.85 -5.47 -43.96
C THR A 34 -27.50 -5.57 -42.58
N LYS A 35 -27.77 -6.79 -42.13
CA LYS A 35 -28.22 -7.09 -40.76
C LYS A 35 -27.06 -7.02 -39.78
N PHE A 36 -27.26 -6.28 -38.68
CA PHE A 36 -26.35 -6.18 -37.55
C PHE A 36 -26.98 -6.76 -36.29
N LYS A 37 -26.18 -7.53 -35.54
CA LYS A 37 -26.48 -7.98 -34.17
C LYS A 37 -25.39 -7.46 -33.25
N VAL A 38 -25.76 -6.57 -32.34
CA VAL A 38 -24.86 -6.08 -31.27
C VAL A 38 -25.31 -6.68 -29.95
N GLU A 39 -24.45 -7.44 -29.28
CA GLU A 39 -24.69 -7.98 -27.93
C GLU A 39 -23.86 -7.18 -26.91
N VAL A 40 -24.47 -6.78 -25.80
CA VAL A 40 -23.82 -6.01 -24.74
C VAL A 40 -24.13 -6.60 -23.37
N LYS A 41 -23.06 -6.91 -22.62
CA LYS A 41 -23.11 -7.56 -21.31
C LYS A 41 -22.20 -6.85 -20.31
N ASN A 42 -22.40 -7.10 -19.02
CA ASN A 42 -21.40 -6.76 -17.99
C ASN A 42 -20.29 -7.82 -17.93
N SER A 43 -19.29 -7.59 -17.09
CA SER A 43 -18.13 -8.46 -16.91
C SER A 43 -18.44 -9.86 -16.36
N ILE A 44 -19.64 -10.10 -15.83
CA ILE A 44 -20.13 -11.43 -15.39
C ILE A 44 -20.95 -12.11 -16.51
N GLY A 45 -21.25 -11.41 -17.60
CA GLY A 45 -22.00 -11.93 -18.75
C GLY A 45 -23.51 -11.67 -18.71
N GLU A 46 -24.01 -10.91 -17.72
CA GLU A 46 -25.42 -10.53 -17.63
C GLU A 46 -25.77 -9.46 -18.68
N PRO A 47 -27.00 -9.47 -19.23
CA PRO A 47 -27.41 -8.56 -20.30
C PRO A 47 -27.59 -7.12 -19.83
N GLN A 48 -27.00 -6.15 -20.55
CA GLN A 48 -27.22 -4.73 -20.27
C GLN A 48 -28.54 -4.23 -20.88
N THR A 49 -29.45 -3.73 -20.04
CA THR A 49 -30.81 -3.34 -20.43
C THR A 49 -31.08 -1.83 -20.48
N LYS A 50 -30.18 -1.00 -19.91
CA LYS A 50 -30.34 0.47 -19.85
C LYS A 50 -29.53 1.23 -20.91
N ILE A 51 -29.30 0.60 -22.05
CA ILE A 51 -28.46 1.10 -23.13
C ILE A 51 -29.22 1.28 -24.44
N PHE A 52 -28.72 2.16 -25.30
CA PHE A 52 -29.24 2.37 -26.64
C PHE A 52 -28.11 2.73 -27.61
N LEU A 53 -28.32 2.42 -28.89
CA LEU A 53 -27.40 2.70 -29.98
C LEU A 53 -27.96 3.81 -30.88
N LYS A 54 -27.09 4.73 -31.31
CA LYS A 54 -27.37 5.70 -32.38
C LYS A 54 -26.30 5.62 -33.46
N ILE A 55 -26.70 5.75 -34.72
CA ILE A 55 -25.78 5.82 -35.85
C ILE A 55 -25.43 7.29 -36.11
N THR A 56 -24.14 7.61 -36.24
CA THR A 56 -23.68 8.99 -36.40
C THR A 56 -24.29 9.63 -37.64
N GLY A 57 -24.97 10.77 -37.48
CA GLY A 57 -25.66 11.47 -38.56
C GLY A 57 -27.04 10.89 -38.92
N ARG A 58 -27.65 10.10 -38.04
CA ARG A 58 -29.03 9.62 -38.14
C ARG A 58 -29.86 10.02 -36.91
N SER A 59 -31.18 10.10 -37.08
CA SER A 59 -32.16 10.29 -36.01
C SER A 59 -32.65 8.97 -35.39
N GLU A 60 -32.37 7.84 -36.05
CA GLU A 60 -32.75 6.50 -35.62
C GLU A 60 -32.07 6.12 -34.29
N VAL A 61 -32.86 5.59 -33.33
CA VAL A 61 -32.39 5.16 -32.01
C VAL A 61 -32.80 3.71 -31.78
N TYR A 62 -31.82 2.84 -31.64
CA TYR A 62 -32.03 1.41 -31.48
C TYR A 62 -31.92 1.06 -29.99
N LYS A 63 -33.03 0.66 -29.38
CA LYS A 63 -33.06 0.20 -27.98
C LYS A 63 -32.61 -1.26 -27.91
N VAL A 64 -32.02 -1.62 -26.78
CA VAL A 64 -31.69 -3.01 -26.46
C VAL A 64 -32.93 -3.80 -26.03
N ASP A 65 -32.93 -5.10 -26.27
CA ASP A 65 -33.92 -6.05 -25.76
C ASP A 65 -33.59 -6.53 -24.32
N SER A 66 -34.46 -7.38 -23.76
CA SER A 66 -34.26 -7.98 -22.43
C SER A 66 -33.06 -8.93 -22.34
N CYS A 67 -32.46 -9.30 -23.47
CA CYS A 67 -31.34 -10.22 -23.58
C CYS A 67 -30.01 -9.49 -23.84
N GLY A 68 -30.00 -8.16 -23.78
CA GLY A 68 -28.79 -7.35 -24.01
C GLY A 68 -28.43 -7.22 -25.50
N ILE A 69 -29.36 -7.53 -26.40
CA ILE A 69 -29.11 -7.55 -27.85
C ILE A 69 -29.82 -6.37 -28.53
N ILE A 70 -29.12 -5.73 -29.46
CA ILE A 70 -29.63 -4.72 -30.39
C ILE A 70 -29.53 -5.31 -31.80
N ASN A 71 -30.66 -5.65 -32.40
CA ASN A 71 -30.75 -6.10 -33.79
C ASN A 71 -31.21 -4.94 -34.67
N PHE A 72 -30.51 -4.65 -35.76
CA PHE A 72 -30.92 -3.60 -36.72
C PHE A 72 -30.45 -3.89 -38.15
N GLU A 73 -31.05 -3.19 -39.12
CA GLU A 73 -30.65 -3.25 -40.53
C GLU A 73 -30.12 -1.89 -40.97
N TYR A 74 -28.97 -1.87 -41.66
CA TYR A 74 -28.36 -0.65 -42.17
C TYR A 74 -27.77 -0.85 -43.57
N GLU A 75 -27.88 0.18 -44.40
CA GLU A 75 -27.28 0.25 -45.73
C GLU A 75 -25.92 0.95 -45.61
N ILE A 76 -24.82 0.22 -45.81
CA ILE A 76 -23.48 0.81 -45.72
C ILE A 76 -23.17 1.61 -47.01
N PRO A 77 -22.83 2.91 -46.90
CA PRO A 77 -22.47 3.69 -48.07
C PRO A 77 -21.08 3.29 -48.59
N LYS A 78 -21.01 2.77 -49.82
CA LYS A 78 -19.75 2.34 -50.47
C LYS A 78 -18.63 3.38 -50.48
N ASN A 79 -18.97 4.66 -50.35
CA ASN A 79 -18.03 5.78 -50.48
C ASN A 79 -17.42 6.23 -49.14
N TYR A 80 -17.95 5.81 -47.98
CA TYR A 80 -17.42 6.22 -46.66
C TYR A 80 -17.95 5.34 -45.52
N LYS A 81 -17.09 5.01 -44.53
CA LYS A 81 -17.50 4.24 -43.35
C LYS A 81 -18.35 5.10 -42.39
N ARG A 82 -19.36 4.49 -41.77
CA ARG A 82 -20.24 5.11 -40.74
C ARG A 82 -19.88 4.57 -39.36
N THR A 83 -19.98 5.42 -38.33
CA THR A 83 -19.84 4.99 -36.93
C THR A 83 -21.19 4.85 -36.24
N ALA A 84 -21.23 3.95 -35.26
CA ALA A 84 -22.33 3.77 -34.33
C ALA A 84 -21.81 3.91 -32.88
N ASN A 85 -22.65 4.52 -32.04
CA ASN A 85 -22.33 4.90 -30.68
C ASN A 85 -23.31 4.23 -29.72
N ILE A 86 -22.81 3.59 -28.66
CA ILE A 86 -23.59 3.01 -27.57
C ILE A 86 -23.56 4.00 -26.39
N TYR A 87 -24.74 4.24 -25.82
CA TYR A 87 -24.99 5.16 -24.71
C TYR A 87 -25.69 4.45 -23.56
N LEU A 88 -25.51 4.97 -22.34
CA LEU A 88 -26.05 4.41 -21.09
C LEU A 88 -26.96 5.43 -20.38
N ASN A 89 -28.03 4.95 -19.73
CA ASN A 89 -28.86 5.72 -18.80
C ASN A 89 -29.35 7.10 -19.35
N GLU A 90 -29.88 7.10 -20.57
CA GLU A 90 -30.39 8.28 -21.30
C GLU A 90 -29.39 9.42 -21.60
N ASP A 91 -28.12 9.31 -21.21
CA ASP A 91 -27.10 10.29 -21.62
C ASP A 91 -26.89 10.24 -23.14
N THR A 92 -27.02 11.37 -23.81
CA THR A 92 -26.85 11.50 -25.27
C THR A 92 -25.57 12.25 -25.66
N LYS A 93 -24.79 12.71 -24.68
CA LYS A 93 -23.56 13.48 -24.86
C LYS A 93 -22.32 12.59 -24.81
N ASN A 94 -22.30 11.63 -23.88
CA ASN A 94 -21.16 10.76 -23.64
C ASN A 94 -21.46 9.32 -24.09
N PRO A 95 -20.91 8.83 -25.23
CA PRO A 95 -21.01 7.43 -25.59
C PRO A 95 -20.01 6.58 -24.79
N GLU A 96 -20.46 5.45 -24.26
CA GLU A 96 -19.61 4.46 -23.57
C GLU A 96 -18.76 3.64 -24.56
N LYS A 97 -19.25 3.45 -25.79
CA LYS A 97 -18.52 2.78 -26.86
C LYS A 97 -18.84 3.41 -28.21
N THR A 98 -17.81 3.64 -29.01
CA THR A 98 -17.93 4.04 -30.43
C THR A 98 -17.27 2.98 -31.28
N PHE A 99 -17.93 2.57 -32.36
CA PHE A 99 -17.40 1.58 -33.31
C PHE A 99 -17.82 1.90 -34.74
N THR A 100 -17.19 1.25 -35.71
CA THR A 100 -17.46 1.42 -37.14
C THR A 100 -18.38 0.30 -37.63
N LEU A 101 -19.37 0.65 -38.45
CA LEU A 101 -20.21 -0.33 -39.16
C LEU A 101 -19.44 -0.84 -40.39
N ASP A 102 -19.29 -2.16 -40.49
CA ASP A 102 -18.57 -2.85 -41.57
C ASP A 102 -19.35 -4.08 -42.03
N GLU A 103 -19.29 -4.40 -43.32
CA GLU A 103 -20.05 -5.52 -43.91
C GLU A 103 -19.48 -6.89 -43.48
N GLU A 104 -18.17 -6.94 -43.20
CA GLU A 104 -17.46 -8.14 -42.73
C GLU A 104 -17.71 -8.48 -41.25
N ASN A 105 -18.18 -7.51 -40.45
CA ASN A 105 -18.25 -7.63 -38.99
C ASN A 105 -19.63 -7.25 -38.44
N THR A 106 -20.61 -8.10 -38.75
CA THR A 106 -22.03 -7.89 -38.44
C THR A 106 -22.47 -8.36 -37.04
N VAL A 107 -21.64 -9.16 -36.36
CA VAL A 107 -21.92 -9.70 -35.02
C VAL A 107 -20.89 -9.15 -34.03
N LEU A 108 -21.32 -8.17 -33.24
CA LEU A 108 -20.44 -7.37 -32.38
C LEU A 108 -20.80 -7.60 -30.91
N ASN A 109 -19.82 -7.97 -30.10
CA ASN A 109 -20.00 -8.21 -28.67
C ASN A 109 -19.20 -7.17 -27.87
N PHE A 110 -19.84 -6.52 -26.90
CA PHE A 110 -19.20 -5.51 -26.06
C PHE A 110 -19.41 -5.79 -24.57
N CYS A 111 -18.35 -5.62 -23.78
CA CYS A 111 -18.44 -5.59 -22.32
C CYS A 111 -18.56 -4.14 -21.84
N ILE A 112 -19.61 -3.83 -21.08
CA ILE A 112 -19.86 -2.53 -20.45
C ILE A 112 -20.41 -2.78 -19.04
N ASP A 113 -19.68 -2.31 -18.02
CA ASP A 113 -20.11 -2.34 -16.62
C ASP A 113 -20.71 -0.99 -16.23
N THR A 114 -21.93 -1.00 -15.65
CA THR A 114 -22.53 0.22 -15.09
C THR A 114 -21.92 0.60 -13.74
N LYS A 115 -22.26 1.78 -13.21
CA LYS A 115 -21.84 2.20 -11.87
C LYS A 115 -22.46 1.31 -10.79
N GLU A 116 -23.66 0.82 -11.05
CA GLU A 116 -24.41 -0.12 -10.24
C GLU A 116 -23.76 -1.53 -10.25
N ASP A 117 -23.32 -2.01 -11.42
CA ASP A 117 -22.52 -3.25 -11.55
C ASP A 117 -21.23 -3.16 -10.75
N ILE A 118 -20.44 -2.10 -10.97
CA ILE A 118 -19.16 -1.87 -10.28
C ILE A 118 -19.36 -1.78 -8.76
N LEU A 119 -20.46 -1.19 -8.29
CA LEU A 119 -20.78 -1.13 -6.86
C LEU A 119 -21.11 -2.52 -6.29
N ARG A 120 -21.91 -3.32 -7.01
CA ARG A 120 -22.24 -4.70 -6.64
C ARG A 120 -20.99 -5.58 -6.57
N PHE A 121 -20.16 -5.58 -7.61
CA PHE A 121 -18.93 -6.38 -7.65
C PHE A 121 -17.96 -6.04 -6.50
N LYS A 122 -17.93 -4.78 -6.07
CA LYS A 122 -17.16 -4.34 -4.89
C LYS A 122 -17.75 -4.81 -3.56
N GLN A 123 -19.07 -4.92 -3.44
CA GLN A 123 -19.75 -5.44 -2.24
C GLN A 123 -19.58 -6.96 -2.13
N GLU A 124 -19.69 -7.66 -3.26
CA GLU A 124 -19.53 -9.12 -3.36
C GLU A 124 -18.06 -9.58 -3.30
N ASN A 125 -17.10 -8.66 -3.53
CA ASN A 125 -15.66 -8.94 -3.72
C ASN A 125 -15.37 -9.84 -4.93
N SER A 126 -16.18 -9.72 -5.97
CA SER A 126 -16.11 -10.52 -7.20
C SER A 126 -14.75 -10.34 -7.90
N THR A 127 -14.07 -11.46 -8.14
CA THR A 127 -12.79 -11.53 -8.84
C THR A 127 -12.98 -11.97 -10.29
N PHE A 128 -12.15 -11.41 -11.16
CA PHE A 128 -12.12 -11.67 -12.59
C PHE A 128 -10.68 -12.03 -12.97
N ASN A 129 -10.48 -13.17 -13.66
CA ASN A 129 -9.20 -13.44 -14.31
C ASN A 129 -8.98 -12.38 -15.40
N ILE A 130 -7.88 -11.67 -15.33
CA ILE A 130 -7.45 -10.70 -16.33
C ILE A 130 -6.12 -11.09 -16.95
N GLU A 131 -6.00 -10.85 -18.24
CA GLU A 131 -4.80 -11.13 -19.02
C GLU A 131 -4.22 -9.83 -19.59
N GLY A 132 -2.90 -9.68 -19.53
CA GLY A 132 -2.20 -8.50 -20.03
C GLY A 132 -0.80 -8.81 -20.52
N ILE A 133 -0.33 -8.03 -21.49
CA ILE A 133 1.02 -8.15 -22.06
C ILE A 133 1.81 -6.90 -21.70
N VAL A 134 2.95 -7.08 -21.03
CA VAL A 134 3.79 -5.99 -20.53
C VAL A 134 5.01 -5.82 -21.45
N THR A 135 5.13 -4.63 -22.03
CA THR A 135 6.19 -4.29 -22.99
C THR A 135 6.97 -3.03 -22.60
N THR A 136 8.14 -2.83 -23.22
CA THR A 136 8.88 -1.57 -23.20
C THR A 136 8.20 -0.53 -24.11
N GLU A 137 8.59 0.74 -23.96
CA GLU A 137 8.24 1.82 -24.91
C GLU A 137 8.76 1.55 -26.33
N ASP A 138 9.80 0.71 -26.46
CA ASP A 138 10.38 0.23 -27.70
C ASP A 138 9.62 -0.98 -28.31
N GLY A 139 8.63 -1.53 -27.59
CA GLY A 139 7.77 -2.65 -28.01
C GLY A 139 8.26 -4.05 -27.60
N GLU A 140 9.40 -4.16 -26.92
CA GLU A 140 9.99 -5.43 -26.48
C GLU A 140 9.21 -6.02 -25.29
N PRO A 141 8.99 -7.34 -25.19
CA PRO A 141 8.34 -7.95 -24.03
C PRO A 141 9.21 -7.85 -22.77
N ILE A 142 8.58 -7.66 -21.61
CA ILE A 142 9.28 -7.59 -20.32
C ILE A 142 9.03 -8.89 -19.54
N THR A 143 9.98 -9.82 -19.59
CA THR A 143 9.98 -11.06 -18.79
C THR A 143 10.16 -10.78 -17.29
N GLY A 144 9.47 -11.53 -16.42
CA GLY A 144 9.66 -11.47 -14.97
C GLY A 144 9.13 -10.22 -14.26
N ALA A 145 8.39 -9.35 -14.95
CA ALA A 145 7.69 -8.22 -14.33
C ALA A 145 6.66 -8.75 -13.32
N THR A 146 6.70 -8.23 -12.09
CA THR A 146 5.80 -8.64 -11.02
C THR A 146 4.49 -7.84 -11.09
N VAL A 147 3.39 -8.53 -11.38
CA VAL A 147 2.02 -8.01 -11.31
C VAL A 147 1.44 -8.39 -9.95
N SER A 148 0.84 -7.45 -9.22
CA SER A 148 0.39 -7.68 -7.84
C SER A 148 -0.91 -6.94 -7.50
N ILE A 149 -1.85 -7.60 -6.86
CA ILE A 149 -3.13 -6.99 -6.43
C ILE A 149 -2.97 -6.41 -5.03
N GLN A 150 -2.97 -5.07 -4.94
CA GLN A 150 -2.56 -4.33 -3.75
C GLN A 150 -3.30 -4.77 -2.48
N GLY A 151 -2.56 -5.22 -1.46
CA GLY A 151 -3.12 -5.56 -0.15
C GLY A 151 -3.65 -7.00 -0.01
N THR A 152 -4.01 -7.66 -1.11
CA THR A 152 -4.52 -9.06 -1.08
C THR A 152 -3.42 -10.12 -0.90
N GLY A 153 -2.21 -9.81 -1.38
CA GLY A 153 -1.11 -10.79 -1.47
C GLY A 153 -1.12 -11.64 -2.74
N ARG A 154 -2.13 -11.54 -3.62
CA ARG A 154 -2.10 -12.16 -4.95
C ARG A 154 -1.04 -11.47 -5.82
N TYR A 155 -0.21 -12.26 -6.50
CA TYR A 155 0.74 -11.78 -7.50
C TYR A 155 0.97 -12.84 -8.59
N ALA A 156 1.44 -12.37 -9.74
CA ALA A 156 1.89 -13.15 -10.88
C ALA A 156 3.19 -12.53 -11.43
N THR A 157 3.89 -13.27 -12.29
CA THR A 157 5.07 -12.78 -13.03
C THR A 157 4.86 -12.98 -14.51
N THR A 158 5.33 -12.05 -15.33
CA THR A 158 5.23 -12.17 -16.80
C THR A 158 6.19 -13.23 -17.36
N ASP A 159 5.74 -13.87 -18.44
CA ASP A 159 6.50 -14.89 -19.17
C ASP A 159 7.46 -14.32 -20.23
N GLU A 160 7.99 -15.17 -21.10
CA GLU A 160 8.94 -14.82 -22.18
C GLU A 160 8.35 -13.84 -23.22
N ILE A 161 7.02 -13.78 -23.38
CA ILE A 161 6.33 -12.84 -24.27
C ILE A 161 5.73 -11.65 -23.52
N GLY A 162 6.03 -11.50 -22.22
CA GLY A 162 5.52 -10.43 -21.37
C GLY A 162 4.08 -10.65 -20.92
N LEU A 163 3.47 -11.80 -21.19
CA LEU A 163 2.08 -12.12 -20.84
C LEU A 163 1.97 -12.49 -19.35
N PHE A 164 0.87 -12.09 -18.72
CA PHE A 164 0.44 -12.57 -17.40
C PHE A 164 -1.07 -12.84 -17.38
N SER A 165 -1.48 -13.71 -16.44
CA SER A 165 -2.86 -13.93 -16.01
C SER A 165 -2.94 -13.78 -14.49
N ILE A 166 -3.98 -13.13 -13.96
CA ILE A 166 -4.19 -12.96 -12.51
C ILE A 166 -5.66 -12.66 -12.16
N ASP A 167 -6.16 -13.19 -11.04
CA ASP A 167 -7.45 -12.80 -10.47
C ASP A 167 -7.40 -11.41 -9.81
N ALA A 168 -8.05 -10.44 -10.46
CA ALA A 168 -8.18 -9.07 -9.97
C ALA A 168 -9.63 -8.75 -9.56
N ASP A 169 -9.82 -7.78 -8.69
CA ASP A 169 -11.14 -7.32 -8.23
C ASP A 169 -11.27 -5.80 -8.38
N PHE A 170 -12.49 -5.27 -8.22
CA PHE A 170 -12.76 -3.84 -8.32
C PHE A 170 -12.39 -3.03 -7.06
N ASN A 171 -11.97 -3.67 -5.96
CA ASN A 171 -11.63 -3.00 -4.70
C ASN A 171 -10.15 -2.61 -4.63
N HIS A 172 -9.26 -3.41 -5.24
CA HIS A 172 -7.81 -3.24 -5.14
C HIS A 172 -7.18 -2.74 -6.45
N TYR A 173 -6.06 -2.03 -6.34
CA TYR A 173 -5.27 -1.63 -7.51
C TYR A 173 -4.33 -2.75 -7.96
N ILE A 174 -4.21 -2.92 -9.27
CA ILE A 174 -3.21 -3.76 -9.92
C ILE A 174 -1.92 -2.93 -9.99
N ILE A 175 -0.86 -3.42 -9.35
CA ILE A 175 0.46 -2.77 -9.29
C ILE A 175 1.47 -3.62 -10.04
N ILE A 176 2.08 -3.06 -11.08
CA ILE A 176 3.04 -3.72 -11.96
C ILE A 176 4.41 -3.10 -11.74
N ARG A 177 5.44 -3.94 -11.55
CA ARG A 177 6.83 -3.55 -11.31
C ARG A 177 7.78 -4.41 -12.13
N ALA A 178 8.76 -3.78 -12.76
CA ALA A 178 9.90 -4.44 -13.37
C ALA A 178 11.18 -3.68 -12.99
N ASP A 179 12.34 -4.34 -13.07
CA ASP A 179 13.61 -3.68 -12.76
C ASP A 179 13.88 -2.52 -13.74
N GLY A 180 14.45 -1.42 -13.24
CA GLY A 180 14.65 -0.19 -14.02
C GLY A 180 13.40 0.55 -14.54
N MET A 181 12.19 0.01 -14.37
CA MET A 181 10.94 0.53 -14.98
C MET A 181 10.01 1.27 -14.02
N GLU A 182 9.26 2.25 -14.51
CA GLU A 182 8.26 2.98 -13.71
C GLU A 182 7.16 2.04 -13.18
N ASN A 183 6.95 2.02 -11.87
CA ASN A 183 5.82 1.29 -11.27
C ASN A 183 4.48 1.81 -11.84
N ILE A 184 3.68 0.91 -12.42
CA ILE A 184 2.32 1.20 -12.90
C ILE A 184 1.30 0.81 -11.82
N SER A 185 0.21 1.58 -11.72
CA SER A 185 -0.90 1.36 -10.79
C SER A 185 -2.21 1.65 -11.50
N MET A 186 -3.09 0.65 -11.65
CA MET A 186 -4.33 0.75 -12.43
C MET A 186 -5.48 -0.07 -11.82
N THR A 187 -6.71 0.16 -12.30
CA THR A 187 -7.89 -0.64 -11.93
C THR A 187 -8.08 -1.82 -12.89
N VAL A 188 -8.97 -2.76 -12.54
CA VAL A 188 -9.33 -3.93 -13.37
C VAL A 188 -10.11 -3.59 -14.64
N SER A 189 -10.78 -2.43 -14.68
CA SER A 189 -11.72 -2.04 -15.75
C SER A 189 -11.16 -2.10 -17.19
N PRO A 190 -9.93 -1.64 -17.49
CA PRO A 190 -9.42 -1.63 -18.87
C PRO A 190 -9.24 -3.03 -19.48
N PHE A 191 -8.94 -4.03 -18.65
CA PHE A 191 -8.81 -5.43 -19.05
C PHE A 191 -10.17 -6.00 -19.47
N LEU A 192 -11.21 -5.76 -18.66
CA LEU A 192 -12.55 -6.29 -18.85
C LEU A 192 -13.27 -5.65 -20.06
N MET A 193 -12.86 -4.45 -20.48
CA MET A 193 -13.39 -3.78 -21.68
C MET A 193 -13.00 -4.44 -23.02
N ASN A 194 -12.05 -5.39 -23.02
CA ASN A 194 -11.65 -6.14 -24.21
C ASN A 194 -11.31 -7.62 -23.90
N GLN A 195 -12.32 -8.40 -23.49
CA GLN A 195 -12.18 -9.83 -23.12
C GLN A 195 -11.65 -10.78 -24.22
N LYS A 196 -11.30 -10.30 -25.42
CA LYS A 196 -10.77 -11.11 -26.53
C LYS A 196 -9.25 -11.16 -26.60
N ASP A 197 -8.58 -10.09 -26.20
CA ASP A 197 -7.14 -9.92 -26.38
C ASP A 197 -6.53 -9.37 -25.08
N ALA A 198 -5.42 -9.96 -24.64
CA ALA A 198 -4.70 -9.54 -23.44
C ALA A 198 -4.33 -8.05 -23.50
N TYR A 199 -4.63 -7.31 -22.43
CA TYR A 199 -4.51 -5.85 -22.40
C TYR A 199 -3.05 -5.39 -22.50
N PRO A 200 -2.68 -4.52 -23.46
CA PRO A 200 -1.29 -4.08 -23.66
C PRO A 200 -0.87 -3.02 -22.64
N ILE A 201 0.29 -3.21 -22.01
CA ILE A 201 0.81 -2.37 -20.93
C ILE A 201 2.25 -1.93 -21.23
N VAL A 202 2.39 -0.71 -21.72
CA VAL A 202 3.70 -0.11 -22.02
C VAL A 202 4.32 0.47 -20.74
N MET A 203 5.41 -0.15 -20.28
CA MET A 203 6.26 0.36 -19.22
C MET A 203 7.38 1.26 -19.78
N ARG A 204 7.62 2.39 -19.12
CA ARG A 204 8.75 3.28 -19.42
C ARG A 204 9.88 3.08 -18.43
N LYS A 205 11.11 3.30 -18.88
CA LYS A 205 12.34 3.32 -18.07
C LYS A 205 12.25 4.47 -17.04
N LYS A 206 12.75 4.27 -15.81
CA LYS A 206 12.66 5.27 -14.71
C LYS A 206 13.43 6.55 -15.03
N SER A 207 12.80 7.51 -15.70
CA SER A 207 13.35 8.87 -15.80
C SER A 207 13.29 9.55 -14.44
N GLY A 208 14.44 10.05 -13.98
CA GLY A 208 14.53 10.88 -12.79
C GLY A 208 13.96 12.30 -12.96
N GLU A 209 13.40 12.68 -14.12
CA GLU A 209 12.71 13.96 -14.30
C GLU A 209 11.35 13.99 -13.59
N LYS A 210 10.71 12.83 -13.47
CA LYS A 210 9.46 12.63 -12.73
C LYS A 210 9.70 12.73 -11.22
N ILE A 211 8.69 13.22 -10.50
CA ILE A 211 8.74 13.40 -9.05
C ILE A 211 8.06 12.22 -8.37
N TYR A 212 8.85 11.35 -7.75
CA TYR A 212 8.40 10.16 -7.03
C TYR A 212 8.01 10.49 -5.58
N SER A 213 7.11 9.75 -4.96
CA SER A 213 6.67 9.93 -3.55
C SER A 213 7.19 8.85 -2.59
N SER A 214 7.62 7.71 -3.13
CA SER A 214 8.22 6.60 -2.40
C SER A 214 9.20 5.90 -3.35
N VAL A 215 10.39 5.59 -2.86
CA VAL A 215 11.49 4.93 -3.57
C VAL A 215 12.24 4.04 -2.59
N GLU A 216 13.15 3.19 -3.08
CA GLU A 216 14.03 2.34 -2.30
C GLU A 216 14.83 3.12 -1.25
N THR A 217 15.60 4.13 -1.68
CA THR A 217 16.41 5.00 -0.81
C THR A 217 15.82 6.40 -0.79
N MET A 218 15.02 6.69 0.24
CA MET A 218 14.44 8.01 0.49
C MET A 218 15.53 9.08 0.70
N PRO A 219 15.30 10.36 0.34
CA PRO A 219 16.30 11.41 0.46
C PRO A 219 16.57 11.74 1.94
N GLU A 220 17.82 12.07 2.26
CA GLU A 220 18.26 12.32 3.64
C GLU A 220 19.00 13.66 3.79
N TYR A 221 18.74 14.38 4.88
CA TYR A 221 19.44 15.61 5.24
C TYR A 221 20.94 15.32 5.52
N PRO A 222 21.90 16.21 5.18
CA PRO A 222 23.33 15.94 5.40
C PRO A 222 23.68 15.70 6.88
N GLY A 223 24.29 14.54 7.17
CA GLY A 223 24.54 14.05 8.54
C GLY A 223 23.34 13.35 9.20
N GLY A 224 22.24 13.22 8.47
CA GLY A 224 21.03 12.51 8.86
C GLY A 224 20.11 13.24 9.83
N MET A 225 19.03 12.57 10.23
CA MET A 225 17.92 13.18 10.98
C MET A 225 18.32 13.83 12.33
N LYS A 226 19.42 13.40 12.94
CA LYS A 226 19.99 14.03 14.15
C LYS A 226 20.50 15.45 13.87
N TYR A 227 21.12 15.66 12.70
CA TYR A 227 21.60 16.98 12.26
C TYR A 227 20.45 17.82 11.70
N PHE A 228 19.46 17.19 11.06
CA PHE A 228 18.24 17.89 10.63
C PHE A 228 17.50 18.52 11.81
N LYS A 229 17.28 17.75 12.89
CA LYS A 229 16.66 18.31 14.11
C LYS A 229 17.49 19.47 14.67
N ARG A 230 18.82 19.31 14.79
CA ARG A 230 19.72 20.39 15.24
C ARG A 230 19.68 21.64 14.33
N TYR A 231 19.41 21.48 13.04
CA TYR A 231 19.22 22.60 12.11
C TYR A 231 17.90 23.32 12.38
N ILE A 232 16.80 22.59 12.60
CA ILE A 232 15.50 23.17 13.02
C ILE A 232 15.67 23.90 14.36
N ASP A 233 16.17 23.23 15.40
CA ASP A 233 16.32 23.75 16.76
C ASP A 233 17.16 25.05 16.82
N ARG A 234 18.05 25.29 15.84
CA ARG A 234 18.89 26.50 15.73
C ARG A 234 18.29 27.64 14.89
N ASN A 235 17.55 27.31 13.84
CA ASN A 235 17.10 28.29 12.84
C ASN A 235 15.59 28.62 12.94
N LEU A 236 14.81 27.86 13.71
CA LEU A 236 13.38 28.07 13.92
C LEU A 236 13.11 29.30 14.80
N LYS A 237 13.02 30.48 14.19
CA LYS A 237 12.68 31.74 14.87
C LYS A 237 11.17 31.85 15.13
N TYR A 238 10.73 31.51 16.34
CA TYR A 238 9.34 31.59 16.77
C TYR A 238 8.85 33.07 16.81
N PRO A 239 7.78 33.45 16.09
CA PRO A 239 7.24 34.82 16.09
C PRO A 239 6.74 35.28 17.47
N GLU A 240 6.97 36.55 17.82
CA GLU A 240 6.54 37.09 19.12
C GLU A 240 5.01 37.14 19.27
N GLU A 241 4.26 37.29 18.18
CA GLU A 241 2.79 37.24 18.18
C GLU A 241 2.28 35.86 18.58
N ALA A 242 2.75 34.81 17.91
CA ALA A 242 2.42 33.43 18.23
C ALA A 242 2.86 33.03 19.66
N LYS A 243 3.99 33.57 20.16
CA LYS A 243 4.39 33.39 21.57
C LYS A 243 3.41 34.05 22.54
N ARG A 244 3.06 35.33 22.34
CA ARG A 244 2.10 36.06 23.19
C ARG A 244 0.74 35.35 23.23
N ASN A 245 0.30 34.85 22.08
CA ASN A 245 -0.97 34.15 21.91
C ASN A 245 -0.89 32.66 22.33
N LYS A 246 0.29 32.15 22.71
CA LYS A 246 0.55 30.76 23.11
C LYS A 246 0.16 29.71 22.05
N ILE A 247 0.31 30.04 20.76
CA ILE A 247 -0.13 29.20 19.63
C ILE A 247 0.94 28.12 19.35
N GLU A 248 0.74 26.93 19.90
CA GLU A 248 1.56 25.73 19.64
C GLU A 248 0.96 24.82 18.57
N GLY A 249 1.77 23.96 17.95
CA GLY A 249 1.26 22.93 17.03
C GLY A 249 2.29 22.34 16.09
N VAL A 250 1.83 21.81 14.95
CA VAL A 250 2.67 21.21 13.90
C VAL A 250 2.24 21.70 12.52
N VAL A 251 3.15 22.38 11.83
CA VAL A 251 3.04 22.70 10.40
C VAL A 251 3.65 21.55 9.60
N VAL A 252 2.95 21.03 8.58
CA VAL A 252 3.51 19.99 7.70
C VAL A 252 3.89 20.61 6.37
N MET A 253 5.19 20.65 6.12
CA MET A 253 5.80 21.12 4.87
C MET A 253 6.00 19.95 3.91
N GLN A 254 5.84 20.21 2.62
CA GLN A 254 6.19 19.30 1.53
C GLN A 254 7.10 20.03 0.55
N PHE A 255 8.11 19.35 0.04
CA PHE A 255 9.06 19.88 -0.94
C PHE A 255 9.57 18.75 -1.84
N VAL A 256 10.27 19.09 -2.90
CA VAL A 256 10.95 18.13 -3.79
C VAL A 256 12.45 18.23 -3.55
N VAL A 257 13.10 17.09 -3.34
CA VAL A 257 14.56 16.97 -3.37
C VAL A 257 14.96 16.57 -4.79
N GLU A 258 15.80 17.39 -5.41
CA GLU A 258 16.30 17.24 -6.77
C GLU A 258 17.43 16.20 -6.88
N LYS A 259 17.75 15.75 -8.09
CA LYS A 259 18.84 14.76 -8.35
C LYS A 259 20.21 15.20 -7.82
N ASN A 260 20.42 16.52 -7.68
CA ASN A 260 21.65 17.15 -7.20
C ASN A 260 21.60 17.52 -5.70
N GLY A 261 20.50 17.22 -5.00
CA GLY A 261 20.28 17.55 -3.60
C GLY A 261 19.65 18.91 -3.33
N ASP A 262 19.43 19.76 -4.33
CA ASP A 262 18.73 21.05 -4.14
C ASP A 262 17.24 20.82 -3.81
N ILE A 263 16.61 21.82 -3.18
CA ILE A 263 15.23 21.74 -2.71
C ILE A 263 14.34 22.67 -3.52
N THR A 264 13.32 22.13 -4.16
CA THR A 264 12.39 22.87 -5.03
C THR A 264 10.94 22.73 -4.59
N SER A 265 10.10 23.66 -5.09
CA SER A 265 8.64 23.69 -4.89
C SER A 265 8.14 23.46 -3.44
N PRO A 266 8.69 24.15 -2.41
CA PRO A 266 8.20 24.01 -1.04
C PRO A 266 6.75 24.53 -0.91
N LYS A 267 5.90 23.77 -0.23
CA LYS A 267 4.46 24.02 -0.03
C LYS A 267 4.05 23.64 1.39
N VAL A 268 3.12 24.39 1.97
CA VAL A 268 2.47 24.04 3.25
C VAL A 268 1.31 23.10 2.94
N VAL A 269 1.32 21.88 3.51
CA VAL A 269 0.26 20.86 3.34
C VAL A 269 -0.69 20.85 4.54
N ARG A 270 -0.15 20.99 5.76
CA ARG A 270 -0.94 21.26 6.98
C ARG A 270 -0.50 22.60 7.53
N ARG A 271 -1.41 23.57 7.47
CA ARG A 271 -1.26 24.91 8.06
C ARG A 271 -1.50 24.87 9.57
N LEU A 272 -0.96 25.86 10.28
CA LEU A 272 -1.27 26.11 11.69
C LEU A 272 -1.73 27.56 11.89
N GLU A 273 -0.90 28.51 11.50
CA GLU A 273 -1.14 29.95 11.65
C GLU A 273 -0.25 30.69 10.63
N ALA A 274 -0.70 31.82 10.08
CA ALA A 274 0.00 32.47 8.98
C ALA A 274 1.44 32.92 9.33
N SER A 275 1.69 33.37 10.57
CA SER A 275 3.05 33.72 10.99
C SER A 275 3.96 32.49 11.07
N LEU A 276 3.48 31.40 11.68
CA LEU A 276 4.20 30.14 11.85
C LEU A 276 4.45 29.41 10.51
N ASP A 277 3.45 29.38 9.64
CA ASP A 277 3.55 28.85 8.27
C ASP A 277 4.63 29.59 7.46
N SER A 278 4.77 30.92 7.63
CA SER A 278 5.78 31.72 6.94
C SER A 278 7.21 31.43 7.45
N VAL A 279 7.39 31.24 8.76
CA VAL A 279 8.65 30.82 9.36
C VAL A 279 9.03 29.41 8.90
N ALA A 280 8.08 28.47 8.89
CA ALA A 280 8.28 27.12 8.37
C ALA A 280 8.71 27.14 6.89
N MET A 281 8.05 27.96 6.05
CA MET A 281 8.43 28.15 4.64
C MET A 281 9.87 28.66 4.48
N ASN A 282 10.26 29.67 5.27
CA ASN A 282 11.61 30.24 5.20
C ASN A 282 12.69 29.28 5.72
N LEU A 283 12.39 28.50 6.75
CA LEU A 283 13.27 27.45 7.27
C LEU A 283 13.54 26.35 6.23
N ILE A 284 12.52 25.91 5.48
CA ILE A 284 12.69 24.92 4.41
C ILE A 284 13.55 25.49 3.26
N LYS A 285 13.35 26.76 2.88
CA LYS A 285 14.14 27.42 1.83
C LYS A 285 15.61 27.63 2.18
N GLY A 286 15.94 27.77 3.46
CA GLY A 286 17.31 28.02 3.93
C GLY A 286 18.15 26.77 4.17
N MET A 287 17.69 25.58 3.77
CA MET A 287 18.39 24.32 4.02
C MET A 287 19.60 24.11 3.08
N PRO A 288 20.64 23.39 3.53
CA PRO A 288 21.70 22.89 2.66
C PRO A 288 21.18 21.79 1.72
N ARG A 289 22.01 21.40 0.73
CA ARG A 289 21.74 20.26 -0.15
C ARG A 289 21.55 18.96 0.63
N TRP A 290 20.52 18.21 0.28
CA TRP A 290 20.22 16.87 0.79
C TRP A 290 20.98 15.79 0.00
N THR A 291 21.17 14.63 0.60
CA THR A 291 21.44 13.40 -0.15
C THR A 291 20.23 13.12 -1.04
N PRO A 292 20.38 13.08 -2.38
CA PRO A 292 19.27 12.84 -3.28
C PRO A 292 18.72 11.42 -3.11
N ALA A 293 17.45 11.24 -3.46
CA ALA A 293 16.82 9.93 -3.41
C ALA A 293 17.38 9.01 -4.51
N SER A 294 17.47 7.72 -4.22
CA SER A 294 17.95 6.71 -5.14
C SER A 294 16.96 5.55 -5.23
N ASP A 295 16.77 5.03 -6.43
CA ASP A 295 15.86 3.91 -6.72
C ASP A 295 16.57 3.00 -7.71
N HIS A 296 16.95 1.78 -7.32
CA HIS A 296 17.73 0.85 -8.14
C HIS A 296 19.05 1.47 -8.64
N GLY A 297 19.71 2.24 -7.75
CA GLY A 297 20.94 2.98 -8.05
C GLY A 297 20.76 4.29 -8.84
N VAL A 298 19.58 4.56 -9.41
CA VAL A 298 19.31 5.77 -10.20
C VAL A 298 18.89 6.93 -9.30
N LYS A 299 19.55 8.08 -9.42
CA LYS A 299 19.18 9.33 -8.71
C LYS A 299 17.90 9.93 -9.29
N VAL A 300 16.86 10.01 -8.46
CA VAL A 300 15.51 10.45 -8.86
C VAL A 300 15.01 11.60 -7.99
N ARG A 301 14.12 12.44 -8.55
CA ARG A 301 13.50 13.55 -7.82
C ARG A 301 12.45 12.99 -6.86
N CYS A 302 12.55 13.30 -5.57
CA CYS A 302 11.65 12.75 -4.57
C CYS A 302 10.91 13.85 -3.80
N LYS A 303 9.58 13.73 -3.77
CA LYS A 303 8.69 14.52 -2.93
C LYS A 303 8.82 14.05 -1.47
N TYR A 304 9.40 14.88 -0.63
CA TYR A 304 9.55 14.63 0.80
C TYR A 304 8.56 15.48 1.60
N SER A 305 8.23 15.08 2.83
CA SER A 305 7.31 15.84 3.69
C SER A 305 7.74 15.79 5.16
N VAL A 306 7.83 16.96 5.79
CA VAL A 306 8.37 17.16 7.14
C VAL A 306 7.32 17.82 8.05
N PRO A 307 7.00 17.23 9.20
CA PRO A 307 6.35 17.93 10.31
C PRO A 307 7.36 18.83 11.06
N ILE A 308 7.12 20.15 11.05
CA ILE A 308 7.82 21.13 11.89
C ILE A 308 6.94 21.40 13.11
N ALA A 309 7.43 21.06 14.30
CA ALA A 309 6.72 21.27 15.56
C ALA A 309 7.10 22.62 16.19
N PHE A 310 6.10 23.47 16.42
CA PHE A 310 6.22 24.70 17.19
C PHE A 310 5.80 24.42 18.63
N LYS A 311 6.76 24.52 19.55
CA LYS A 311 6.56 24.35 20.99
C LYS A 311 7.26 25.49 21.72
N ILE A 312 6.58 26.07 22.70
CA ILE A 312 7.12 27.07 23.61
C ILE A 312 7.87 26.30 24.71
N PRO A 313 9.17 26.55 24.93
CA PRO A 313 9.91 25.85 25.97
C PRO A 313 9.40 26.31 27.35
N VAL A 314 8.63 25.44 28.01
CA VAL A 314 8.31 25.60 29.43
C VAL A 314 9.64 25.65 30.20
N PRO A 315 9.89 26.71 31.01
CA PRO A 315 11.10 26.77 31.81
C PRO A 315 11.13 25.56 32.74
N LYS A 316 12.25 24.83 32.76
CA LYS A 316 12.45 23.77 33.76
C LYS A 316 12.35 24.42 35.15
N PRO A 317 11.60 23.84 36.10
CA PRO A 317 11.63 24.34 37.47
C PRO A 317 13.08 24.28 37.96
N VAL A 318 13.54 25.38 38.56
CA VAL A 318 14.86 25.43 39.18
C VAL A 318 14.85 24.46 40.35
N VAL A 319 15.68 23.41 40.26
CA VAL A 319 15.91 22.52 41.40
C VAL A 319 16.72 23.33 42.41
N ILE A 320 16.06 23.76 43.48
CA ILE A 320 16.73 24.36 44.62
C ILE A 320 17.40 23.21 45.38
N GLU A 321 18.73 23.09 45.22
CA GLU A 321 19.52 22.14 45.98
C GLU A 321 19.60 22.59 47.45
N ASN A 322 18.64 22.12 48.24
CA ASN A 322 18.69 22.20 49.70
C ASN A 322 19.83 21.30 50.20
N ASN A 323 21.07 21.81 50.15
CA ASN A 323 22.22 21.16 50.78
C ASN A 323 21.91 20.88 52.26
N PRO A 324 22.11 19.65 52.75
CA PRO A 324 21.83 19.32 54.14
C PRO A 324 22.71 20.14 55.06
N ILE A 325 22.14 20.54 56.21
CA ILE A 325 22.86 21.28 57.25
C ILE A 325 24.04 20.43 57.71
N LYS A 326 25.24 21.02 57.69
CA LYS A 326 26.48 20.35 58.10
C LYS A 326 26.38 19.94 59.56
N GLU A 327 26.59 18.64 59.82
CA GLU A 327 26.60 18.11 61.19
C GLU A 327 27.64 18.86 62.04
N ILE A 328 27.20 19.37 63.19
CA ILE A 328 28.09 19.94 64.20
C ILE A 328 28.51 18.78 65.09
N SER A 329 29.76 18.34 64.94
CA SER A 329 30.40 17.38 65.84
C SER A 329 30.36 17.92 67.27
N GLY A 330 29.72 17.18 68.18
CA GLY A 330 29.69 17.55 69.59
C GLY A 330 31.04 17.31 70.26
N ASP A 331 31.48 18.28 71.07
CA ASP A 331 32.05 18.04 72.40
C ASP A 331 32.34 19.38 73.11
N SER A 332 31.62 19.65 74.21
CA SER A 332 32.00 20.57 75.30
C SER A 332 30.89 20.62 76.36
N LEU A 333 31.05 19.86 77.46
CA LEU A 333 30.23 19.99 78.67
C LEU A 333 30.93 20.88 79.69
N ILE A 334 30.41 22.09 79.94
CA ILE A 334 30.62 22.83 81.21
C ILE A 334 29.26 23.40 81.68
N THR A 335 29.12 23.61 82.98
CA THR A 335 27.86 23.55 83.74
C THR A 335 27.16 24.89 84.00
N LEU A 336 25.82 24.80 84.05
CA LEU A 336 24.86 25.42 85.00
C LEU A 336 25.19 26.79 85.65
N ASN A 337 24.22 27.70 85.50
CA ASN A 337 23.67 28.74 86.41
C ASN A 337 23.01 29.81 85.50
N ASP A 338 21.86 30.41 85.78
CA ASP A 338 21.08 30.52 87.03
C ASP A 338 19.57 30.21 86.77
N SER A 339 18.70 30.61 87.69
CA SER A 339 17.33 30.15 87.90
C SER A 339 16.26 31.24 87.66
N THR A 340 14.98 30.89 87.88
CA THR A 340 13.76 31.69 87.62
C THR A 340 13.39 31.83 86.12
N ILE A 341 12.12 31.91 85.70
CA ILE A 341 10.83 32.12 86.41
C ILE A 341 9.83 30.98 86.12
N LEU A 342 8.90 30.73 87.05
CA LEU A 342 7.83 29.72 87.00
C LEU A 342 6.56 30.20 86.25
N ARG A 343 5.87 29.31 85.53
CA ARG A 343 4.50 28.81 85.90
C ARG A 343 3.94 27.76 84.91
N PRO A 344 2.95 26.93 85.32
CA PRO A 344 2.53 25.72 84.58
C PRO A 344 1.16 25.85 83.88
N ASP A 345 0.66 24.71 83.38
CA ASP A 345 -0.56 24.50 82.59
C ASP A 345 -1.87 25.05 83.17
N THR A 346 -2.89 25.16 82.30
CA THR A 346 -4.31 25.15 82.70
C THR A 346 -5.13 24.43 81.63
N LEU A 347 -6.09 23.61 82.08
CA LEU A 347 -6.93 22.73 81.25
C LEU A 347 -8.41 23.16 81.32
N ILE A 348 -9.18 22.64 80.34
CA ILE A 348 -10.58 22.17 80.49
C ILE A 348 -11.77 23.18 80.41
N GLN A 349 -12.69 22.86 79.48
CA GLN A 349 -14.16 23.10 79.41
C GLN A 349 -14.71 24.55 79.37
N ASP A 350 -15.89 24.86 78.77
CA ASP A 350 -16.96 24.07 78.11
C ASP A 350 -17.79 24.97 77.13
N SER A 351 -18.88 24.62 76.41
CA SER A 351 -19.70 23.40 76.24
C SER A 351 -20.55 23.42 74.94
N ILE A 352 -20.98 22.23 74.46
CA ILE A 352 -22.34 21.83 73.98
C ILE A 352 -23.16 22.82 73.10
N ILE A 353 -23.65 22.40 71.92
CA ILE A 353 -25.03 21.89 71.63
C ILE A 353 -25.05 20.92 70.41
N ASN A 354 -26.04 20.03 70.40
CA ASN A 354 -26.32 18.88 69.51
C ASN A 354 -26.70 19.29 68.04
N ASP A 355 -27.01 18.42 67.05
CA ASP A 355 -27.72 17.11 67.12
C ASP A 355 -27.56 16.13 65.93
N SER A 356 -28.12 14.92 66.10
CA SER A 356 -28.38 13.75 65.20
C SER A 356 -27.97 13.84 63.71
N ILE A 357 -27.22 12.89 63.10
CA ILE A 357 -27.35 11.41 62.97
C ILE A 357 -28.58 10.91 62.19
N ILE A 358 -28.36 10.43 60.96
CA ILE A 358 -29.05 9.27 60.35
C ILE A 358 -28.00 8.39 59.64
N LYS A 359 -28.17 7.06 59.69
CA LYS A 359 -27.34 6.04 59.00
C LYS A 359 -28.17 5.29 57.94
N ASN A 360 -27.50 4.80 56.89
CA ASN A 360 -27.62 3.46 56.29
C ASN A 360 -26.56 3.37 55.18
N LYS A 361 -25.51 2.52 55.22
CA LYS A 361 -25.48 1.04 55.33
C LYS A 361 -26.12 0.41 54.07
N LEU A 362 -25.33 0.18 53.02
CA LEU A 362 -24.63 -1.09 52.73
C LEU A 362 -25.57 -2.30 52.65
N LEU A 363 -25.68 -2.90 51.47
CA LEU A 363 -25.11 -4.24 51.22
C LEU A 363 -25.02 -4.55 49.71
N SER A 364 -23.94 -5.24 49.34
CA SER A 364 -23.83 -6.05 48.13
C SER A 364 -24.10 -7.50 48.52
N ASP A 365 -24.83 -8.27 47.74
CA ASP A 365 -24.88 -9.72 47.90
C ASP A 365 -24.99 -10.45 46.55
N SER A 366 -24.72 -11.74 46.58
CA SER A 366 -24.56 -12.62 45.42
C SER A 366 -25.02 -14.04 45.73
N THR A 367 -25.07 -14.93 44.72
CA THR A 367 -25.33 -16.40 44.86
C THR A 367 -26.79 -16.78 45.26
N ILE A 368 -27.35 -17.98 45.02
CA ILE A 368 -26.97 -19.15 44.20
C ILE A 368 -28.21 -19.99 43.81
N ILE A 369 -28.10 -20.71 42.66
CA ILE A 369 -28.80 -21.93 42.18
C ILE A 369 -30.04 -22.49 42.94
N ALA A 370 -31.12 -22.75 42.21
CA ALA A 370 -31.96 -23.96 42.34
C ALA A 370 -32.74 -24.24 41.01
N ASN A 371 -33.15 -25.49 40.78
CA ASN A 371 -33.90 -25.94 39.59
C ASN A 371 -35.41 -26.00 39.85
N ASP A 372 -36.23 -26.06 38.79
CA ASP A 372 -37.06 -27.26 38.57
C ASP A 372 -37.48 -27.45 37.09
N SER A 373 -38.19 -28.55 36.77
CA SER A 373 -38.22 -29.18 35.43
C SER A 373 -39.59 -29.18 34.69
N ILE A 374 -39.69 -29.99 33.62
CA ILE A 374 -40.83 -30.27 32.70
C ILE A 374 -40.95 -29.25 31.52
N GLY A 375 -41.01 -29.64 30.24
CA GLY A 375 -40.68 -30.94 29.61
C GLY A 375 -41.55 -31.32 28.40
N SER A 376 -40.97 -31.42 27.19
CA SER A 376 -41.48 -32.21 26.05
C SER A 376 -40.47 -32.29 24.88
N ASP A 377 -40.02 -33.51 24.56
CA ASP A 377 -39.84 -34.16 23.24
C ASP A 377 -39.31 -33.40 21.98
N SER A 378 -38.54 -34.03 21.06
CA SER A 378 -37.73 -35.27 21.09
C SER A 378 -36.91 -35.43 19.78
N ILE A 379 -35.77 -36.16 19.82
CA ILE A 379 -35.16 -36.97 18.71
C ILE A 379 -34.66 -36.17 17.45
N ILE A 380 -33.50 -36.41 16.79
CA ILE A 380 -32.54 -37.52 16.66
C ILE A 380 -31.10 -37.07 17.03
N SER A 381 -30.23 -38.00 17.44
CA SER A 381 -28.76 -37.81 17.51
C SER A 381 -28.02 -38.95 16.79
N THR A 382 -26.94 -38.63 16.05
CA THR A 382 -25.98 -39.64 15.55
C THR A 382 -24.52 -39.15 15.54
N LYS A 383 -23.74 -39.70 16.46
CA LYS A 383 -22.32 -40.13 16.34
C LYS A 383 -21.23 -39.15 15.87
N LEU A 384 -20.31 -38.88 16.81
CA LEU A 384 -18.87 -38.79 16.52
C LEU A 384 -18.31 -40.20 16.16
N PRO A 385 -17.13 -40.31 15.53
CA PRO A 385 -15.91 -40.52 16.33
C PRO A 385 -14.61 -39.88 15.80
N ASP A 386 -13.64 -39.77 16.72
CA ASP A 386 -12.18 -39.81 16.58
C ASP A 386 -11.40 -38.98 15.53
N LYS A 387 -10.44 -38.18 16.06
CA LYS A 387 -9.03 -37.95 15.63
C LYS A 387 -8.73 -37.52 14.17
N GLU A 388 -7.73 -36.70 13.90
CA GLU A 388 -6.47 -36.43 14.62
C GLU A 388 -6.17 -34.93 14.78
N GLU A 389 -5.54 -34.53 15.90
CA GLU A 389 -4.85 -33.24 16.01
C GLU A 389 -3.35 -33.43 15.72
N THR A 390 -2.80 -32.67 14.76
CA THR A 390 -1.33 -32.56 14.58
C THR A 390 -0.85 -31.19 15.04
N THR A 391 0.24 -31.15 15.80
CA THR A 391 0.60 -30.00 16.65
C THR A 391 1.28 -28.83 15.93
N ILE A 392 0.64 -27.66 16.01
CA ILE A 392 1.21 -26.31 16.16
C ILE A 392 2.71 -26.15 15.79
N GLY A 393 2.98 -25.87 14.51
CA GLY A 393 4.28 -25.37 14.06
C GLY A 393 4.43 -23.86 14.27
N ASN A 394 4.91 -23.44 15.45
CA ASN A 394 5.02 -22.03 15.84
C ASN A 394 6.11 -21.26 15.05
N THR A 395 5.80 -20.82 13.83
CA THR A 395 6.64 -19.86 13.08
C THR A 395 6.40 -18.43 13.58
N THR A 396 7.26 -17.97 14.49
CA THR A 396 7.21 -16.62 15.06
C THR A 396 7.48 -15.53 14.01
N LYS A 397 6.43 -15.12 13.29
CA LYS A 397 6.45 -13.97 12.36
C LYS A 397 6.91 -12.70 13.08
N VAL A 398 8.20 -12.39 12.96
CA VAL A 398 8.77 -11.11 13.41
C VAL A 398 8.17 -9.98 12.58
N LYS A 399 7.10 -9.36 13.10
CA LYS A 399 6.52 -8.13 12.55
C LYS A 399 7.62 -7.05 12.51
N LYS A 400 8.22 -6.81 11.34
CA LYS A 400 9.03 -5.61 11.07
C LYS A 400 8.11 -4.38 11.29
N ARG A 401 8.17 -3.80 12.49
CA ARG A 401 7.33 -2.67 12.90
C ARG A 401 7.70 -1.46 12.04
N ASN A 402 6.71 -0.91 11.32
CA ASN A 402 6.91 0.09 10.28
C ASN A 402 7.72 1.31 10.79
N ALA A 403 8.88 1.58 10.18
CA ALA A 403 9.85 2.58 10.64
C ALA A 403 9.24 3.99 10.72
N PHE A 404 8.30 4.31 9.82
CA PHE A 404 7.55 5.57 9.80
C PHE A 404 6.77 5.79 11.12
N VAL A 405 6.21 4.73 11.71
CA VAL A 405 5.48 4.81 12.99
C VAL A 405 6.44 5.07 14.16
N ARG A 406 7.67 4.55 14.10
CA ARG A 406 8.72 4.88 15.07
C ARG A 406 9.18 6.33 14.94
N PHE A 407 9.34 6.84 13.71
CA PHE A 407 9.67 8.25 13.44
C PHE A 407 8.63 9.19 14.06
N PHE A 408 7.33 8.95 13.84
CA PHE A 408 6.28 9.78 14.45
C PHE A 408 6.27 9.69 15.98
N ARG A 409 6.34 8.48 16.58
CA ARG A 409 6.41 8.32 18.05
C ARG A 409 7.62 9.03 18.66
N TRP A 410 8.79 8.90 18.04
CA TRP A 410 10.03 9.55 18.46
C TRP A 410 9.97 11.08 18.36
N LEU A 411 9.43 11.62 17.27
CA LEU A 411 9.25 13.06 17.07
C LEU A 411 8.36 13.68 18.17
N PHE A 412 7.31 12.96 18.58
CA PHE A 412 6.44 13.39 19.69
C PHE A 412 6.98 13.06 21.09
N GLY A 413 8.12 12.38 21.21
CA GLY A 413 8.75 12.04 22.49
C GLY A 413 8.09 10.86 23.23
N ILE A 414 7.26 10.07 22.54
CA ILE A 414 6.59 8.90 23.12
C ILE A 414 7.63 7.78 23.28
N LYS A 415 8.07 7.54 24.53
CA LYS A 415 9.05 6.50 24.86
C LYS A 415 8.41 5.12 24.73
N ASP A 416 9.03 4.23 23.95
CA ASP A 416 8.61 2.83 23.89
C ASP A 416 8.90 2.14 25.24
N LYS A 417 8.01 1.25 25.68
CA LYS A 417 8.17 0.48 26.92
C LYS A 417 9.00 -0.77 26.59
N GLU A 418 10.27 -0.76 26.98
CA GLU A 418 11.19 -1.87 26.74
C GLU A 418 11.00 -2.94 27.83
N GLU A 419 10.56 -4.13 27.41
CA GLU A 419 10.50 -5.32 28.26
C GLU A 419 11.90 -5.93 28.36
N LYS A 420 12.46 -5.99 29.57
CA LYS A 420 13.64 -6.80 29.83
C LYS A 420 13.28 -8.28 29.67
N LYS A 421 14.20 -9.04 29.09
CA LYS A 421 14.31 -10.47 29.37
C LYS A 421 15.60 -10.69 30.15
N ASP A 422 15.49 -11.35 31.28
CA ASP A 422 16.62 -11.88 32.02
C ASP A 422 16.81 -13.34 31.60
N GLU A 423 18.04 -13.77 31.33
CA GLU A 423 18.37 -15.15 30.96
C GLU A 423 19.24 -15.79 32.05
N GLU A 424 18.63 -16.61 32.92
CA GLU A 424 19.38 -17.53 33.79
C GLU A 424 20.00 -18.64 32.92
N ILE A 425 21.32 -18.65 32.79
CA ILE A 425 22.05 -19.84 32.31
C ILE A 425 22.32 -20.74 33.51
N LYS A 426 21.57 -21.84 33.62
CA LYS A 426 21.89 -22.91 34.58
C LYS A 426 22.81 -23.96 33.96
N GLU A 427 23.85 -24.25 34.72
CA GLU A 427 24.94 -25.17 34.42
C GLU A 427 24.48 -26.63 34.38
N ASN A 428 25.03 -27.42 33.46
CA ASN A 428 25.44 -28.78 33.80
C ASN A 428 26.59 -29.29 32.93
N LYS A 429 27.48 -30.07 33.55
CA LYS A 429 28.62 -30.77 32.92
C LYS A 429 28.13 -32.18 32.46
N GLU A 430 28.86 -33.10 31.78
CA GLU A 430 30.29 -33.39 31.74
C GLU A 430 30.79 -34.04 30.41
N ILE A 431 32.01 -33.65 30.00
CA ILE A 431 33.16 -34.51 29.62
C ILE A 431 32.98 -35.69 28.63
N LYS A 432 33.64 -35.57 27.45
CA LYS A 432 34.75 -36.47 27.06
C LYS A 432 35.71 -35.84 26.04
N LYS A 433 36.94 -36.39 25.97
CA LYS A 433 38.18 -35.67 25.61
C LYS A 433 38.56 -35.69 24.11
N LEU A 434 39.37 -34.67 23.77
CA LEU A 434 40.43 -34.53 22.74
C LEU A 434 41.19 -35.82 22.32
N PRO A 435 41.98 -35.84 21.20
CA PRO A 435 42.81 -34.73 20.68
C PRO A 435 42.80 -34.43 19.17
N GLN A 436 43.54 -33.37 18.81
CA GLN A 436 43.82 -32.88 17.45
C GLN A 436 45.06 -33.57 16.83
N GLN A 437 45.13 -33.61 15.50
CA GLN A 437 46.31 -33.64 14.61
C GLN A 437 45.80 -33.75 13.15
N ASN A 438 46.47 -33.32 12.08
CA ASN A 438 47.54 -32.31 11.91
C ASN A 438 47.46 -31.82 10.43
N SER A 439 47.95 -30.61 10.11
CA SER A 439 47.95 -30.08 8.73
C SER A 439 49.36 -29.71 8.24
N THR A 440 49.90 -30.52 7.33
CA THR A 440 51.17 -30.31 6.61
C THR A 440 51.05 -31.16 5.33
N GLU A 441 50.77 -30.59 4.15
CA GLU A 441 51.73 -29.89 3.27
C GLU A 441 52.80 -30.86 2.72
N ILE A 442 52.72 -31.14 1.41
CA ILE A 442 53.78 -31.68 0.55
C ILE A 442 53.53 -31.22 -0.89
N GLU A 443 54.60 -31.11 -1.66
CA GLU A 443 54.73 -30.28 -2.87
C GLU A 443 54.86 -31.12 -4.17
N ASN A 444 54.86 -30.43 -5.31
CA ASN A 444 55.48 -30.78 -6.61
C ASN A 444 54.65 -31.44 -7.74
N LYS A 445 54.39 -30.60 -8.75
CA LYS A 445 54.87 -30.69 -10.15
C LYS A 445 54.74 -32.01 -10.93
N ASP A 446 53.92 -31.93 -11.99
CA ASP A 446 54.32 -32.06 -13.41
C ASP A 446 53.10 -31.62 -14.26
N LYS A 447 53.14 -31.27 -15.56
CA LYS A 447 54.11 -30.70 -16.51
C LYS A 447 53.29 -30.44 -17.80
N ILE A 448 53.62 -29.43 -18.62
CA ILE A 448 53.39 -29.33 -20.10
C ILE A 448 51.97 -29.75 -20.61
N GLY A 449 51.16 -28.90 -21.25
CA GLY A 449 51.45 -27.88 -22.26
C GLY A 449 50.63 -28.18 -23.54
N ILE A 450 50.63 -27.29 -24.55
CA ILE A 450 49.84 -27.37 -25.81
C ILE A 450 48.32 -27.14 -25.59
N GLU A 451 47.53 -26.50 -26.47
CA GLU A 451 47.70 -25.29 -27.31
C GLU A 451 46.29 -24.90 -27.85
N GLN A 452 46.17 -23.71 -28.47
CA GLN A 452 45.11 -23.29 -29.40
C GLN A 452 43.62 -23.55 -29.06
N LYS A 453 42.85 -22.46 -28.97
CA LYS A 453 41.72 -22.29 -29.89
C LYS A 453 41.31 -20.82 -30.09
N GLU A 454 41.37 -20.39 -31.34
CA GLU A 454 40.63 -19.24 -31.84
C GLU A 454 39.21 -19.68 -32.29
N GLU A 455 38.36 -18.71 -32.60
CA GLU A 455 37.11 -18.79 -33.38
C GLU A 455 36.14 -19.97 -33.12
N LEU A 456 35.05 -19.68 -32.39
CA LEU A 456 33.71 -19.47 -32.99
C LEU A 456 32.72 -18.87 -32.00
#